data_AF-A0A371PRU7-F1
#
_entry.id   AF-A0A371PRU7-F1
#
_cell.length_a   1.000
_cell.length_b   1.000
_cell.length_c   1.000
_cell.angle_alpha   90.00
_cell.angle_beta   90.00
_cell.angle_gamma   90.00
#
_symmetry.space_group_name_H-M   'P 1'
#
loop_
_entity.id
_entity.type
_entity.pdbx_description
1 polymer ?
#
loop_
_entity_poly.entity_id
_entity_poly.type
_entity_poly.pdbx_seq_one_letter_code
_entity_poly.pdbx_strand_id
1 'polypeptide(L)'
;APAPARSTDTGATASALTGALLHSAAGGVGPLKNIQVDPLANTPVDPLANAVSTQVADFKPLSTSLLTGNLSRGAAIRDVPLVKHVMKILPG
;
A
#
# COMPACT_ATOMS: atom_id res chain seq x y z
N ALA A 1 45.94 30.47 -3.61
CA ALA A 1 45.69 29.01 -3.57
C ALA A 1 44.28 28.74 -4.09
N PRO A 2 44.05 27.73 -4.94
CA PRO A 2 42.71 27.44 -5.46
C PRO A 2 41.89 26.70 -4.38
N ALA A 3 40.60 27.00 -4.25
CA ALA A 3 39.70 26.33 -3.31
C ALA A 3 39.38 24.91 -3.77
N PRO A 4 39.36 23.89 -2.88
CA PRO A 4 39.06 22.53 -3.27
C PRO A 4 37.57 22.33 -3.58
N ALA A 5 37.32 21.33 -4.41
CA ALA A 5 36.10 21.02 -5.11
C ALA A 5 34.86 20.85 -4.21
N ARG A 6 33.79 21.57 -4.54
CA ARG A 6 32.45 21.40 -3.93
C ARG A 6 31.62 20.27 -4.58
N SER A 7 32.17 19.60 -5.59
CA SER A 7 31.45 18.59 -6.39
C SER A 7 31.34 17.23 -5.70
N THR A 8 32.26 16.90 -4.79
CA THR A 8 32.24 15.64 -4.02
C THR A 8 31.28 15.70 -2.84
N ASP A 9 30.94 16.89 -2.37
CA ASP A 9 30.09 17.14 -1.20
C ASP A 9 28.59 17.04 -1.54
N THR A 10 28.18 17.51 -2.73
CA THR A 10 26.77 17.44 -3.17
C THR A 10 26.26 16.01 -3.33
N GLY A 11 27.11 15.09 -3.82
CA GLY A 11 26.74 13.68 -3.96
C GLY A 11 26.56 12.98 -2.61
N ALA A 12 27.51 13.19 -1.69
CA ALA A 12 27.46 12.60 -0.35
C ALA A 12 26.28 13.13 0.47
N THR A 13 26.01 14.45 0.41
CA THR A 13 24.86 15.08 1.08
C THR A 13 23.53 14.61 0.47
N ALA A 14 23.42 14.47 -0.86
CA ALA A 14 22.23 13.92 -1.51
C ALA A 14 21.97 12.46 -1.11
N SER A 15 23.01 11.62 -1.05
CA SER A 15 22.90 10.24 -0.57
C SER A 15 22.50 10.17 0.91
N ALA A 16 23.07 11.02 1.76
CA ALA A 16 22.72 11.10 3.18
C ALA A 16 21.25 11.52 3.38
N LEU A 17 20.77 12.54 2.65
CA LEU A 17 19.38 12.98 2.70
C LEU A 17 18.42 11.89 2.19
N THR A 18 18.78 11.22 1.10
CA THR A 18 17.99 10.10 0.55
C THR A 18 17.94 8.95 1.55
N GLY A 19 19.07 8.59 2.15
CA GLY A 19 19.14 7.55 3.19
C GLY A 19 18.31 7.89 4.42
N ALA A 20 18.37 9.14 4.90
CA ALA A 20 17.56 9.62 6.01
C ALA A 20 16.06 9.56 5.68
N LEU A 21 15.66 10.02 4.50
CA LEU A 21 14.27 9.93 4.03
C LEU A 21 13.78 8.48 3.96
N LEU A 22 14.58 7.58 3.37
CA LEU A 22 14.22 6.17 3.27
C LEU A 22 14.10 5.51 4.66
N HIS A 23 15.02 5.83 5.56
CA HIS A 23 15.00 5.30 6.92
C HIS A 23 13.78 5.80 7.71
N SER A 24 13.49 7.10 7.65
CA SER A 24 12.30 7.68 8.27
C SER A 24 11.01 7.13 7.69
N ALA A 25 10.92 6.96 6.37
CA ALA A 25 9.76 6.32 5.75
C ALA A 25 9.65 4.84 6.14
N ALA A 26 10.72 4.06 6.10
CA ALA A 26 10.69 2.66 6.49
C ALA A 26 10.18 2.48 7.94
N GLY A 27 10.66 3.32 8.86
CA GLY A 27 10.22 3.30 10.26
C GLY A 27 8.80 3.83 10.47
N GLY A 28 8.40 4.89 9.75
CA GLY A 28 7.12 5.57 9.97
C GLY A 28 5.92 4.94 9.28
N VAL A 29 6.10 4.40 8.06
CA VAL A 29 5.01 3.87 7.24
C VAL A 29 5.13 2.38 6.96
N GLY A 30 6.32 1.78 7.09
CA GLY A 30 6.53 0.33 6.94
C GLY A 30 5.56 -0.53 7.75
N PRO A 31 5.39 -0.29 9.07
CA PRO A 31 4.45 -1.06 9.89
C PRO A 31 2.99 -1.00 9.40
N LEU A 32 2.58 0.16 8.85
CA LEU A 32 1.21 0.40 8.41
C LEU A 32 0.87 -0.37 7.13
N LYS A 33 1.87 -0.74 6.31
CA LYS A 33 1.66 -1.47 5.04
C LYS A 33 1.02 -2.85 5.24
N ASN A 34 1.19 -3.43 6.43
CA ASN A 34 0.78 -4.80 6.75
C ASN A 34 -0.48 -4.88 7.60
N ILE A 35 -1.08 -3.75 7.96
CA ILE A 35 -2.31 -3.70 8.75
C ILE A 35 -3.51 -4.05 7.85
N GLN A 36 -4.39 -4.91 8.35
CA GLN A 36 -5.67 -5.21 7.70
C GLN A 36 -6.52 -3.95 7.64
N VAL A 37 -7.06 -3.65 6.46
CA VAL A 37 -7.90 -2.46 6.27
C VAL A 37 -9.24 -2.61 6.98
N ASP A 38 -9.79 -3.82 6.96
CA ASP A 38 -11.05 -4.16 7.60
C ASP A 38 -10.80 -4.96 8.89
N PRO A 39 -11.05 -4.36 10.07
CA PRO A 39 -10.90 -5.04 11.36
C PRO A 39 -11.89 -6.20 11.56
N LEU A 40 -13.00 -6.21 10.82
CA LEU A 40 -14.03 -7.26 10.90
C LEU A 40 -13.84 -8.34 9.83
N ALA A 41 -12.76 -8.28 9.04
CA ALA A 41 -12.46 -9.27 8.03
C ALA A 41 -12.50 -10.70 8.60
N ASN A 42 -13.07 -11.63 7.82
CA ASN A 42 -13.27 -13.03 8.20
C ASN A 42 -14.19 -13.26 9.42
N THR A 43 -14.94 -12.25 9.86
CA THR A 43 -15.95 -12.42 10.91
C THR A 43 -17.35 -12.65 10.33
N PRO A 44 -18.26 -13.34 11.04
CA PRO A 44 -19.65 -13.52 10.58
C PRO A 44 -20.46 -12.23 10.46
N VAL A 45 -19.99 -11.13 11.07
CA VAL A 45 -20.67 -9.83 11.12
C VAL A 45 -19.96 -8.77 10.27
N ASP A 46 -19.05 -9.21 9.40
CA ASP A 46 -18.34 -8.35 8.46
C ASP A 46 -19.34 -7.68 7.48
N PRO A 47 -19.46 -6.34 7.50
CA PRO A 47 -20.37 -5.64 6.59
C PRO A 47 -19.92 -5.72 5.12
N LEU A 48 -18.62 -5.86 4.84
CA LEU A 48 -18.06 -5.95 3.50
C LEU A 48 -18.29 -7.32 2.87
N ALA A 49 -18.62 -8.33 3.68
CA ALA A 49 -19.08 -9.64 3.24
C ALA A 49 -20.54 -9.66 2.75
N ASN A 50 -21.32 -8.58 2.97
CA ASN A 50 -22.70 -8.44 2.49
C ASN A 50 -22.71 -8.17 0.98
N ALA A 51 -22.41 -9.19 0.18
CA ALA A 51 -22.36 -9.09 -1.27
C ALA A 51 -23.76 -9.12 -1.89
N VAL A 52 -24.02 -8.21 -2.82
CA VAL A 52 -25.18 -8.26 -3.72
C VAL A 52 -24.69 -8.70 -5.10
N SER A 53 -25.39 -9.65 -5.70
CA SER A 53 -25.03 -10.20 -7.01
C SER A 53 -26.21 -10.18 -7.95
N THR A 54 -25.94 -9.92 -9.22
CA THR A 54 -26.94 -9.94 -10.29
C THR A 54 -26.42 -10.77 -11.46
N GLN A 55 -27.34 -11.45 -12.14
CA GLN A 55 -27.05 -12.21 -13.35
C GLN A 55 -28.19 -11.98 -14.34
N VAL A 56 -27.83 -11.72 -15.58
CA VAL A 56 -28.77 -11.58 -16.70
C VAL A 56 -28.50 -12.75 -17.65
N ALA A 57 -29.51 -13.58 -17.91
CA ALA A 57 -29.41 -14.77 -18.75
C ALA A 57 -28.17 -15.64 -18.40
N ASP A 58 -27.35 -15.99 -19.39
CA ASP A 58 -26.15 -16.83 -19.31
C ASP A 58 -24.84 -16.04 -19.20
N PHE A 59 -24.92 -14.71 -18.99
CA PHE A 59 -23.72 -13.91 -18.74
C PHE A 59 -23.05 -14.27 -17.42
N LYS A 60 -21.76 -13.92 -17.31
CA LYS A 60 -21.01 -14.01 -16.06
C LYS A 60 -21.67 -13.13 -14.99
N PRO A 61 -21.95 -13.66 -13.78
CA PRO A 61 -22.52 -12.87 -12.69
C PRO A 61 -21.64 -11.69 -12.32
N LEU A 62 -22.27 -10.56 -12.00
CA LEU A 62 -21.61 -9.40 -11.42
C LEU A 62 -21.97 -9.30 -9.94
N SER A 63 -20.97 -9.07 -9.10
CA SER A 63 -21.11 -9.02 -7.65
C SER A 63 -20.33 -7.85 -7.08
N THR A 64 -20.87 -7.23 -6.03
CA THR A 64 -20.13 -6.21 -5.25
C THR A 64 -18.87 -6.78 -4.59
N SER A 65 -18.81 -8.10 -4.39
CA SER A 65 -17.64 -8.80 -3.87
C SER A 65 -16.38 -8.66 -4.73
N LEU A 66 -16.51 -8.28 -6.01
CA LEU A 66 -15.36 -7.94 -6.87
C LEU A 66 -14.57 -6.74 -6.34
N LEU A 67 -15.24 -5.83 -5.62
CA LEU A 67 -14.63 -4.64 -5.04
C LEU A 67 -14.34 -4.82 -3.55
N THR A 68 -15.26 -5.44 -2.80
CA THR A 68 -15.17 -5.53 -1.33
C THR A 68 -14.54 -6.82 -0.82
N GLY A 69 -14.54 -7.89 -1.62
CA GLY A 69 -14.19 -9.22 -1.13
C GLY A 69 -12.75 -9.38 -0.66
N ASN A 70 -11.81 -8.66 -1.27
CA ASN A 70 -10.40 -8.64 -0.84
C ASN A 70 -10.28 -8.02 0.56
N LEU A 71 -11.00 -6.96 0.85
CA LEU A 71 -10.98 -6.31 2.17
C LEU A 71 -11.62 -7.22 3.22
N SER A 72 -12.80 -7.76 2.90
CA SER A 72 -13.51 -8.74 3.74
C SER A 72 -12.68 -10.01 4.06
N ARG A 73 -11.73 -10.37 3.19
CA ARG A 73 -10.78 -11.48 3.41
C ARG A 73 -9.47 -11.07 4.10
N GLY A 74 -9.36 -9.82 4.55
CA GLY A 74 -8.21 -9.34 5.33
C GLY A 74 -7.06 -8.79 4.51
N ALA A 75 -7.32 -8.24 3.31
CA ALA A 75 -6.30 -7.54 2.54
C ALA A 75 -5.66 -6.42 3.38
N ALA A 76 -4.32 -6.37 3.36
CA ALA A 76 -3.59 -5.26 3.95
C ALA A 76 -3.55 -4.06 3.00
N ILE A 77 -3.13 -2.89 3.50
CA ILE A 77 -2.98 -1.65 2.71
C ILE A 77 -2.18 -1.89 1.41
N ARG A 78 -1.10 -2.69 1.49
CA ARG A 78 -0.25 -3.03 0.33
C ARG A 78 -0.94 -3.90 -0.73
N ASP A 79 -2.01 -4.60 -0.36
CA ASP A 79 -2.73 -5.55 -1.22
C ASP A 79 -3.91 -4.89 -1.94
N VAL A 80 -4.31 -3.68 -1.55
CA VAL A 80 -5.38 -2.91 -2.21
C VAL A 80 -4.92 -2.50 -3.61
N PRO A 81 -5.64 -2.87 -4.69
CA PRO A 81 -5.16 -2.70 -6.08
C PRO A 81 -4.76 -1.26 -6.46
N LEU A 82 -5.48 -0.26 -5.95
CA LEU A 82 -5.20 1.15 -6.19
C LEU A 82 -3.98 1.66 -5.41
N VAL A 83 -3.75 1.14 -4.21
CA VAL A 83 -2.71 1.61 -3.28
C VAL A 83 -1.39 0.85 -3.48
N LYS A 84 -1.45 -0.36 -4.05
CA LYS A 84 -0.29 -1.23 -4.33
C LYS A 84 0.83 -0.54 -5.12
N HIS A 85 0.49 0.31 -6.09
CA HIS A 85 1.49 1.02 -6.89
C HIS A 85 2.25 2.07 -6.09
N VAL A 86 1.53 2.82 -5.23
CA VAL A 86 2.14 3.81 -4.32
C VAL A 86 2.99 3.09 -3.27
N MET A 87 2.51 1.98 -2.71
CA MET A 87 3.21 1.22 -1.68
C MET A 87 4.48 0.51 -2.18
N LYS A 88 4.63 0.31 -3.49
CA LYS A 88 5.85 -0.24 -4.10
C LYS A 88 7.05 0.71 -4.04
N ILE A 89 6.79 2.02 -3.98
CA ILE A 89 7.82 3.06 -3.97
C ILE A 89 8.25 3.38 -2.52
N LEU A 90 7.38 3.09 -1.56
CA LEU A 90 7.60 3.35 -0.15
C LEU A 90 8.50 2.25 0.45
N PRO A 91 9.61 2.59 1.13
CA PRO A 91 10.52 1.60 1.71
C PRO A 91 9.86 0.82 2.87
N GLY A 92 10.37 -0.39 3.11
CA GLY A 92 9.76 -1.39 4.00
C GLY A 92 8.60 -2.14 3.33
#